data_AF-A0A843K0V0-F1
#
_entry.id   AF-A0A843K0V0-F1
#
_cell.length_a   1.000
_cell.length_b   1.000
_cell.length_c   1.000
_cell.angle_alpha   90.00
_cell.angle_beta   90.00
_cell.angle_gamma   90.00
#
_symmetry.space_group_name_H-M   'P 1'
#
loop_
_entity.id
_entity.type
_entity.pdbx_description
1 polymer ?
#
loop_
_entity_poly.entity_id
_entity_poly.type
_entity_poly.pdbx_seq_one_letter_code
_entity_poly.pdbx_strand_id
1 'polypeptide(L)'
;MQKIKTKANKEDYLDKVKNPRLKEMALILESKGIMKVKKINSETDAEEIIKQEMKDSLQNKIQDLNETFSELRKRGIDLSIFNFKLVILPLKLKVFLATYEKKDLENILNRIDEIDKEIKKYK
;
A
#
# COMPACT_ATOMS: atom_id res chain seq x y z
N MET A 1 1.67 -20.38 33.38
CA MET A 1 2.28 -19.24 32.65
C MET A 1 3.07 -19.77 31.47
N GLN A 2 2.52 -19.70 30.26
CA GLN A 2 3.21 -20.17 29.06
C GLN A 2 4.26 -19.15 28.63
N LYS A 3 5.51 -19.60 28.52
CA LYS A 3 6.64 -18.83 27.97
C LYS A 3 6.40 -18.63 26.47
N ILE A 4 6.08 -17.42 26.06
CA ILE A 4 6.10 -17.02 24.66
C ILE A 4 7.56 -17.05 24.21
N LYS A 5 7.89 -18.03 23.36
CA LYS A 5 9.18 -18.12 22.67
C LYS A 5 9.26 -16.96 21.66
N THR A 6 9.89 -15.86 22.04
CA THR A 6 10.26 -14.78 21.13
C THR A 6 11.33 -15.30 20.17
N LYS A 7 10.87 -15.81 19.02
CA LYS A 7 11.72 -16.25 17.91
C LYS A 7 12.35 -15.02 17.25
N ALA A 8 13.68 -15.06 17.18
CA ALA A 8 14.57 -14.31 16.30
C ALA A 8 14.74 -12.80 16.58
N ASN A 9 15.97 -12.44 16.98
CA ASN A 9 16.62 -11.15 16.77
C ASN A 9 16.54 -10.77 15.27
N LYS A 10 15.43 -10.19 14.84
CA LYS A 10 15.41 -9.23 13.74
C LYS A 10 15.50 -7.89 14.45
N GLU A 11 16.59 -7.14 14.25
CA GLU A 11 16.43 -5.68 14.29
C GLU A 11 15.20 -5.39 13.43
N ASP A 12 14.18 -4.78 14.03
CA ASP A 12 13.01 -4.40 13.26
C ASP A 12 13.56 -3.44 12.20
N TYR A 13 13.40 -3.76 10.92
CA TYR A 13 14.05 -3.01 9.83
C TYR A 13 13.58 -1.54 9.84
N LEU A 14 12.41 -1.28 10.42
CA LEU A 14 11.88 0.04 10.72
C LEU A 14 12.64 0.78 11.82
N ASP A 15 13.42 0.11 12.65
CA ASP A 15 14.27 0.76 13.65
C ASP A 15 15.41 1.55 13.02
N LYS A 16 15.78 1.22 11.78
CA LYS A 16 16.74 1.98 10.96
C LYS A 16 16.14 3.23 10.31
N VAL A 17 14.81 3.37 10.35
CA VAL A 17 14.07 4.48 9.74
C VAL A 17 13.88 5.56 10.79
N LYS A 18 14.66 6.64 10.68
CA LYS A 18 14.64 7.73 11.67
C LYS A 18 13.39 8.59 11.56
N ASN A 19 12.82 8.73 10.36
CA ASN A 19 11.58 9.45 10.16
C ASN A 19 10.36 8.68 10.72
N PRO A 20 9.73 9.16 11.80
CA PRO A 20 8.62 8.45 12.43
C PRO A 20 7.38 8.38 11.54
N ARG A 21 7.18 9.37 10.65
CA ARG A 21 6.04 9.38 9.71
C ARG A 21 6.19 8.27 8.68
N LEU A 22 7.38 8.12 8.08
CA LEU A 22 7.65 7.05 7.12
C LEU A 22 7.52 5.68 7.78
N LYS A 23 8.02 5.53 9.01
CA LYS A 23 7.87 4.30 9.80
C LYS A 23 6.40 3.94 10.02
N GLU A 24 5.59 4.90 10.46
CA GLU A 24 4.16 4.71 10.68
C GLU A 24 3.43 4.29 9.39
N MET A 25 3.70 4.98 8.28
CA MET A 25 3.08 4.67 6.99
C MET A 25 3.48 3.29 6.46
N ALA A 26 4.73 2.87 6.69
CA ALA A 26 5.20 1.54 6.31
C ALA A 26 4.44 0.46 7.09
N LEU A 27 4.28 0.65 8.40
CA LEU A 27 3.50 -0.23 9.27
C LEU A 27 2.04 -0.32 8.83
N ILE A 28 1.42 0.80 8.43
CA ILE A 28 0.05 0.81 7.91
C ILE A 28 -0.04 -0.07 6.65
N LEU A 29 0.89 0.11 5.70
CA LEU A 29 0.89 -0.65 4.45
C LEU A 29 1.18 -2.14 4.65
N GLU A 30 2.08 -2.48 5.57
CA GLU A 30 2.37 -3.86 5.98
C GLU A 30 1.14 -4.51 6.63
N SER A 31 0.46 -3.80 7.55
CA SER A 31 -0.74 -4.31 8.23
C SER A 31 -1.91 -4.59 7.26
N LYS A 32 -1.98 -3.85 6.14
CA LYS A 32 -2.95 -4.07 5.06
C LYS A 32 -2.50 -5.12 4.03
N GLY A 33 -1.30 -5.68 4.19
CA GLY A 33 -0.72 -6.65 3.25
C GLY A 33 -0.39 -6.08 1.87
N ILE A 34 -0.33 -4.74 1.74
CA ILE A 34 -0.02 -4.06 0.48
C ILE A 34 1.48 -4.03 0.24
N MET A 35 2.25 -3.83 1.31
CA MET A 35 3.71 -3.82 1.28
C MET A 35 4.24 -5.04 2.03
N LYS A 36 5.28 -5.68 1.48
CA LYS A 36 6.06 -6.70 2.19
C LYS A 36 7.45 -6.17 2.38
N VAL A 37 7.89 -6.03 3.63
CA VAL A 37 9.15 -5.35 3.82
C VAL A 37 10.34 -6.30 3.64
N LYS A 38 11.23 -5.90 2.75
CA LYS A 38 12.51 -6.57 2.49
C LYS A 38 13.53 -6.19 3.57
N LYS A 39 14.54 -7.03 3.78
CA LYS A 39 15.64 -6.73 4.70
C LYS A 39 16.37 -5.47 4.22
N ILE A 40 16.47 -4.47 5.10
CA ILE A 40 17.26 -3.27 4.88
C ILE A 40 18.66 -3.51 5.46
N ASN A 41 19.66 -3.56 4.59
CA ASN A 41 21.03 -3.92 4.96
C ASN A 41 21.83 -2.73 5.53
N SER A 42 21.39 -1.49 5.31
CA SER A 42 22.11 -0.27 5.70
C SER A 42 21.14 0.80 6.23
N GLU A 43 21.54 1.52 7.27
CA GLU A 43 20.76 2.66 7.81
C GLU A 43 20.72 3.84 6.83
N THR A 44 21.80 4.08 6.07
CA THR A 44 21.99 5.27 5.25
C THR A 44 20.96 5.36 4.12
N ASP A 45 20.45 4.22 3.65
CA ASP A 45 19.50 4.12 2.54
C ASP A 45 18.09 3.71 2.99
N ALA A 46 17.87 3.53 4.30
CA ALA A 46 16.64 2.93 4.82
C ALA A 46 15.38 3.73 4.45
N GLU A 47 15.46 5.06 4.48
CA GLU A 47 14.32 5.92 4.14
C GLU A 47 14.01 5.90 2.65
N GLU A 48 15.02 5.95 1.79
CA GLU A 48 14.84 5.90 0.33
C GLU A 48 14.31 4.53 -0.10
N ILE A 49 14.84 3.44 0.47
CA ILE A 49 14.36 2.08 0.25
C ILE A 49 12.88 1.98 0.63
N ILE A 50 12.47 2.50 1.79
CA ILE A 50 11.06 2.47 2.19
C ILE A 50 10.20 3.32 1.28
N LYS A 51 10.63 4.54 0.94
CA LYS A 51 9.90 5.42 0.02
C LYS A 51 9.66 4.74 -1.33
N GLN A 52 10.67 4.06 -1.85
CA GLN A 52 10.60 3.32 -3.10
C GLN A 52 9.71 2.08 -2.98
N GLU A 53 9.83 1.30 -1.92
CA GLU A 53 9.00 0.11 -1.71
C GLU A 53 7.52 0.47 -1.47
N MET A 54 7.23 1.58 -0.77
CA MET A 54 5.87 2.14 -0.64
C MET A 54 5.28 2.50 -1.99
N LYS A 55 6.07 3.22 -2.81
CA LYS A 55 5.68 3.62 -4.16
C LYS A 55 5.34 2.38 -4.99
N ASP A 56 6.26 1.43 -5.08
CA ASP A 56 6.10 0.24 -5.92
C ASP A 56 4.91 -0.61 -5.45
N SER A 57 4.76 -0.80 -4.14
CA SER A 57 3.64 -1.54 -3.55
C SER A 57 2.28 -0.91 -3.90
N LEU A 58 2.15 0.40 -3.77
CA LEU A 58 0.93 1.12 -4.11
C LEU A 58 0.66 1.15 -5.62
N GLN A 59 1.70 1.32 -6.44
CA GLN A 59 1.57 1.28 -7.91
C GLN A 59 1.08 -0.09 -8.37
N ASN A 60 1.69 -1.17 -7.88
CA ASN A 60 1.29 -2.53 -8.21
C ASN A 60 -0.15 -2.80 -7.79
N LYS A 61 -0.54 -2.41 -6.56
CA LYS A 61 -1.92 -2.58 -6.09
C LYS A 61 -2.94 -1.83 -6.96
N ILE A 62 -2.62 -0.62 -7.41
CA ILE A 62 -3.47 0.14 -8.33
C ILE A 62 -3.55 -0.55 -9.70
N GLN A 63 -2.46 -1.12 -10.19
CA GLN A 63 -2.44 -1.88 -11.44
C GLN A 63 -3.32 -3.14 -11.35
N ASP A 64 -3.19 -3.94 -10.29
CA ASP A 64 -4.00 -5.15 -10.07
C ASP A 64 -5.51 -4.84 -10.07
N LEU A 65 -5.88 -3.70 -9.46
CA LEU A 65 -7.25 -3.20 -9.48
C LEU A 65 -7.71 -2.88 -10.90
N ASN A 66 -6.88 -2.19 -11.70
CA ASN A 66 -7.20 -1.88 -13.09
C ASN A 66 -7.38 -3.12 -13.96
N GLU A 67 -6.53 -4.12 -13.79
CA GLU A 67 -6.62 -5.39 -14.51
C GLU A 67 -7.92 -6.12 -14.15
N THR A 68 -8.20 -6.27 -12.86
CA THR A 68 -9.44 -6.90 -12.39
C THR A 68 -10.68 -6.15 -12.89
N PHE A 69 -10.65 -4.82 -12.88
CA PHE A 69 -11.76 -3.99 -13.36
C PHE A 69 -12.00 -4.15 -14.86
N SER A 70 -10.93 -4.23 -15.65
CA SER A 70 -10.98 -4.49 -17.08
C SER A 70 -11.60 -5.86 -17.39
N GLU A 71 -11.25 -6.90 -16.63
CA GLU A 71 -11.86 -8.23 -16.75
C GLU A 71 -13.35 -8.24 -16.45
N LEU A 72 -13.77 -7.60 -15.35
CA LEU A 72 -15.19 -7.49 -14.99
C LEU A 72 -16.00 -6.77 -16.08
N ARG A 73 -15.43 -5.70 -16.66
CA ARG A 73 -16.07 -4.98 -17.76
C ARG A 73 -16.20 -5.84 -19.02
N LYS A 74 -15.18 -6.64 -19.36
CA LYS A 74 -15.24 -7.60 -20.48
C LYS A 74 -16.33 -8.65 -20.27
N ARG A 75 -16.64 -9.00 -19.02
CA ARG A 75 -17.75 -9.89 -18.64
C ARG A 75 -19.13 -9.21 -18.68
N GLY A 76 -19.21 -7.94 -19.06
CA GLY A 76 -20.46 -7.18 -19.18
C GLY A 76 -20.94 -6.56 -17.85
N ILE A 77 -20.10 -6.52 -16.81
CA ILE A 77 -20.46 -5.90 -15.54
C ILE A 77 -20.26 -4.38 -15.65
N ASP A 78 -21.33 -3.62 -15.42
CA ASP A 78 -21.26 -2.17 -15.37
C ASP A 78 -20.68 -1.69 -14.04
N LEU A 79 -19.52 -1.04 -14.11
CA LEU A 79 -18.81 -0.45 -12.98
C LEU A 79 -18.57 1.06 -13.19
N SER A 80 -19.37 1.73 -14.02
CA SER A 80 -19.15 3.11 -14.47
C SER A 80 -18.85 4.11 -13.34
N ILE A 81 -19.56 4.01 -12.21
CA ILE A 81 -19.38 4.87 -11.03
C ILE A 81 -17.96 4.73 -10.41
N PHE A 82 -17.39 3.52 -10.47
CA PHE A 82 -16.09 3.22 -9.88
C PHE A 82 -14.93 3.47 -10.84
N ASN A 83 -15.21 3.58 -12.14
CA ASN A 83 -14.21 3.89 -13.15
C ASN A 83 -13.52 5.23 -12.84
N PHE A 84 -14.30 6.25 -12.45
CA PHE A 84 -13.74 7.54 -12.05
C PHE A 84 -12.86 7.42 -10.80
N LYS A 85 -13.28 6.64 -9.79
CA LYS A 85 -12.51 6.42 -8.55
C LYS A 85 -11.18 5.71 -8.80
N LEU A 86 -11.14 4.81 -9.78
CA LEU A 86 -9.96 4.07 -10.18
C LEU A 86 -8.98 4.97 -10.96
N VAL A 87 -9.47 5.76 -11.91
CA VAL A 87 -8.65 6.66 -12.77
C VAL A 87 -7.93 7.75 -11.97
N ILE A 88 -8.49 8.18 -10.84
CA ILE A 88 -7.90 9.22 -9.98
C ILE A 88 -6.86 8.69 -8.97
N LEU A 89 -6.78 7.38 -8.74
CA LEU A 89 -5.80 6.79 -7.82
C LEU A 89 -4.34 7.11 -8.19
N PRO A 90 -3.91 7.02 -9.47
CA PRO A 90 -2.56 7.42 -9.88
C PRO A 90 -2.23 8.88 -9.56
N LEU A 91 -3.19 9.79 -9.70
CA LEU A 91 -3.00 11.21 -9.37
C LEU A 91 -2.81 11.40 -7.86
N LYS A 92 -3.64 10.74 -7.04
CA LYS A 92 -3.49 10.78 -5.58
C LYS A 92 -2.16 10.20 -5.12
N LEU A 93 -1.71 9.11 -5.77
CA LEU A 93 -0.40 8.53 -5.49
C LEU A 93 0.72 9.54 -5.78
N LYS A 94 0.67 10.26 -6.91
CA LYS A 94 1.67 11.31 -7.19
C LYS A 94 1.72 12.40 -6.12
N VAL A 95 0.56 12.84 -5.62
CA VAL A 95 0.49 13.81 -4.52
C VAL A 95 1.12 13.24 -3.25
N PHE A 96 0.73 12.02 -2.86
CA PHE A 96 1.32 11.33 -1.72
C PHE A 96 2.84 11.20 -1.82
N LEU A 97 3.38 10.84 -3.00
CA LEU A 97 4.82 10.68 -3.18
C LEU A 97 5.60 12.00 -3.16
N ALA A 98 4.93 13.14 -3.34
CA ALA A 98 5.54 14.45 -3.18
C ALA A 98 5.55 14.92 -1.72
N THR A 99 4.56 14.52 -0.93
CA THR A 99 4.33 15.06 0.43
C THR A 99 4.69 14.07 1.54
N TYR A 100 4.54 12.77 1.29
CA TYR A 100 4.56 11.70 2.28
C TYR A 100 3.67 12.01 3.49
N GLU A 101 2.49 12.58 3.22
CA GLU A 101 1.49 12.83 4.26
C GLU A 101 0.61 11.60 4.51
N LYS A 102 0.45 11.26 5.79
CA LYS A 102 -0.41 10.16 6.24
C LYS A 102 -1.85 10.29 5.73
N LYS A 103 -2.39 11.50 5.73
CA LYS A 103 -3.75 11.78 5.22
C LYS A 103 -3.90 11.38 3.76
N ASP A 104 -2.89 11.66 2.93
CA ASP A 104 -2.91 11.28 1.51
C ASP A 104 -2.85 9.77 1.34
N LEU A 105 -2.03 9.09 2.14
CA LEU A 105 -1.99 7.63 2.19
C LEU A 105 -3.35 7.04 2.57
N GLU A 106 -3.95 7.49 3.67
CA GLU A 106 -5.27 7.02 4.13
C GLU A 106 -6.35 7.25 3.06
N ASN A 107 -6.31 8.39 2.37
CA ASN A 107 -7.21 8.66 1.25
C ASN A 107 -7.05 7.68 0.08
N ILE A 108 -5.82 7.28 -0.24
CA ILE A 108 -5.55 6.25 -1.25
C ILE A 108 -6.08 4.90 -0.79
N LEU A 109 -5.77 4.51 0.45
CA LEU A 109 -6.16 3.23 1.03
C LEU A 109 -7.68 3.07 1.15
N ASN A 110 -8.39 4.11 1.60
CA ASN A 110 -9.85 4.09 1.67
C ASN A 110 -10.48 3.87 0.28
N ARG A 111 -9.93 4.50 -0.76
CA ARG A 111 -10.41 4.32 -2.13
C ARG A 111 -10.11 2.93 -2.68
N ILE A 112 -8.92 2.40 -2.40
CA ILE A 112 -8.58 1.02 -2.74
C ILE A 112 -9.57 0.07 -2.06
N ASP A 113 -9.83 0.25 -0.76
CA ASP A 113 -10.75 -0.60 0.00
C ASP A 113 -12.20 -0.51 -0.53
N GLU A 114 -12.67 0.67 -0.92
CA GLU A 114 -13.98 0.85 -1.56
C GLU A 114 -14.08 0.08 -2.89
N ILE A 115 -13.07 0.19 -3.75
CA ILE A 115 -13.04 -0.49 -5.05
C ILE A 115 -12.92 -2.01 -4.85
N ASP A 116 -12.04 -2.46 -3.96
CA ASP A 116 -11.86 -3.89 -3.65
C ASP A 116 -13.16 -4.52 -3.11
N LYS A 117 -13.88 -3.82 -2.21
CA LYS A 117 -15.18 -4.29 -1.70
C LYS A 117 -16.20 -4.46 -2.82
N GLU A 118 -16.21 -3.54 -3.79
CA GLU A 118 -17.12 -3.63 -4.93
C GLU A 118 -16.75 -4.79 -5.84
N ILE A 119 -15.48 -4.91 -6.22
CA ILE A 119 -14.96 -6.01 -7.04
C ILE A 119 -15.32 -7.37 -6.43
N LYS A 120 -15.20 -7.51 -5.11
CA LYS A 120 -15.51 -8.75 -4.38
C LYS A 120 -16.98 -9.19 -4.49
N LYS A 121 -17.92 -8.28 -4.80
CA LYS A 121 -19.33 -8.67 -5.02
C LYS A 121 -19.53 -9.50 -6.30
N TYR A 122 -18.54 -9.49 -7.20
CA TYR A 122 -18.60 -10.11 -8.52
C TYR A 122 -17.59 -11.25 -8.72
N LYS A 123 -16.83 -11.58 -7.66
CA LYS A 123 -15.97 -12.76 -7.58
C LYS A 123 -16.73 -13.90 -6.93
#